data_AF-A0A2S5LGH3-F1
#
_entry.id   AF-A0A2S5LGH3-F1
#
_cell.length_a   1.000
_cell.length_b   1.000
_cell.length_c   1.000
_cell.angle_alpha   90.00
_cell.angle_beta   90.00
_cell.angle_gamma   90.00
#
_symmetry.space_group_name_H-M   'P 1'
#
loop_
_entity.id
_entity.type
_entity.pdbx_description
1 polymer ?
#
loop_
_entity_poly.entity_id
_entity_poly.type
_entity_poly.pdbx_seq_one_letter_code
_entity_poly.pdbx_strand_id
1 'polypeptide(L)'
;MIKLPEKSFFTIPQLAQRWNVDESEINHLIDTNQLPIADKYAALKGKNRTVFVAQDPHLSDEEQNIWLQEQLALHEENNEEVVFIPISDELVPFWNEVMLRAESNYPDSKVQVVLLEIVEQFESLNGATELKKHRTQQHEIIVATIKGFGYEQQNIPYGGKAKVKKICISDYPRYFTDASFDHAWNAGLDMKLFRTEKHQLYAKGK
;
A
#
# COMPACT_ATOMS: atom_id res chain seq x y z
N MET A 1 -4.25 -4.62 -32.23
CA MET A 1 -3.39 -4.22 -31.09
C MET A 1 -4.30 -3.88 -29.92
N ILE A 2 -4.40 -4.77 -28.93
CA ILE A 2 -5.22 -4.53 -27.73
C ILE A 2 -4.45 -3.53 -26.87
N LYS A 3 -4.87 -2.25 -26.90
CA LYS A 3 -4.32 -1.24 -25.99
C LYS A 3 -4.73 -1.63 -24.56
N LEU A 4 -3.76 -1.63 -23.64
CA LEU A 4 -4.01 -1.71 -22.21
C LEU A 4 -5.06 -0.66 -21.83
N PRO A 5 -5.98 -0.95 -20.88
CA PRO A 5 -6.70 0.14 -20.22
C PRO A 5 -5.67 1.09 -19.61
N GLU A 6 -5.91 2.40 -19.73
CA GLU A 6 -5.09 3.44 -19.10
C GLU A 6 -4.80 3.07 -17.65
N LYS A 7 -3.62 3.43 -17.14
CA LYS A 7 -3.13 3.07 -15.79
C LYS A 7 -4.22 3.30 -14.73
N SER A 8 -5.00 2.26 -14.45
CA SER A 8 -6.18 2.35 -13.58
C SER A 8 -5.80 1.92 -12.16
N PHE A 9 -4.60 2.30 -11.69
CA PHE A 9 -4.12 1.94 -10.35
C PHE A 9 -3.03 2.90 -9.85
N PHE A 10 -2.86 2.94 -8.54
CA PHE A 10 -1.80 3.64 -7.84
C PHE A 10 -0.93 2.65 -7.05
N THR A 11 0.39 2.85 -7.04
CA THR A 11 1.24 2.23 -6.01
C THR A 11 1.01 2.91 -4.66
N ILE A 12 1.40 2.27 -3.56
CA ILE A 12 1.29 2.86 -2.21
C ILE A 12 1.98 4.25 -2.13
N PRO A 13 3.23 4.44 -2.60
CA PRO A 13 3.86 5.77 -2.60
C PRO A 13 3.12 6.80 -3.44
N GLN A 14 2.58 6.40 -4.60
CA GLN A 14 1.82 7.32 -5.46
C GLN A 14 0.50 7.76 -4.83
N LEU A 15 -0.18 6.83 -4.15
CA LEU A 15 -1.43 7.13 -3.45
C LEU A 15 -1.18 8.02 -2.23
N ALA A 16 -0.12 7.73 -1.46
CA ALA A 16 0.34 8.57 -0.36
C ALA A 16 0.65 10.01 -0.82
N GLN A 17 1.35 10.16 -1.95
CA GLN A 17 1.61 11.46 -2.56
C GLN A 17 0.31 12.17 -3.00
N ARG A 18 -0.61 11.45 -3.65
CA ARG A 18 -1.90 12.01 -4.12
C ARG A 18 -2.72 12.57 -2.96
N TRP A 19 -2.78 11.85 -1.85
CA TRP A 19 -3.54 12.28 -0.67
C TRP A 19 -2.74 13.16 0.30
N ASN A 20 -1.45 13.39 0.00
CA ASN A 20 -0.54 14.14 0.86
C ASN A 20 -0.55 13.60 2.30
N VAL A 21 -0.35 12.29 2.43
CA VAL A 21 -0.25 11.53 3.68
C VAL A 21 0.98 10.64 3.66
N ASP A 22 1.39 10.11 4.82
CA ASP A 22 2.43 9.10 4.90
C ASP A 22 1.94 7.75 4.38
N GLU A 23 2.86 6.95 3.81
CA GLU A 23 2.56 5.58 3.34
C GLU A 23 1.97 4.69 4.45
N SER A 24 2.31 4.97 5.72
CA SER A 24 1.74 4.26 6.87
C SER A 24 0.21 4.43 7.01
N GLU A 25 -0.36 5.55 6.56
CA GLU A 25 -1.82 5.74 6.54
C GLU A 25 -2.46 4.86 5.47
N ILE A 26 -1.83 4.77 4.29
CA ILE A 26 -2.29 3.88 3.21
C ILE A 26 -2.27 2.44 3.69
N ASN A 27 -1.15 2.01 4.30
CA ASN A 27 -1.01 0.67 4.85
C ASN A 27 -2.05 0.38 5.94
N HIS A 28 -2.36 1.34 6.82
CA HIS A 28 -3.44 1.17 7.80
C HIS A 28 -4.81 0.93 7.15
N LEU A 29 -5.13 1.67 6.08
CA LEU A 29 -6.39 1.48 5.35
C LEU A 29 -6.44 0.12 4.65
N ILE A 30 -5.29 -0.38 4.17
CA ILE A 30 -5.16 -1.73 3.62
C ILE A 30 -5.37 -2.78 4.71
N ASP A 31 -4.67 -2.65 5.84
CA ASP A 31 -4.75 -3.59 6.97
C ASP A 31 -6.16 -3.68 7.57
N THR A 32 -6.88 -2.56 7.58
CA THR A 32 -8.28 -2.48 8.03
C THR A 32 -9.30 -2.81 6.94
N ASN A 33 -8.83 -3.27 5.77
CA ASN A 33 -9.63 -3.62 4.59
C ASN A 33 -10.56 -2.49 4.09
N GLN A 34 -10.19 -1.24 4.38
CA GLN A 34 -10.87 -0.05 3.87
C GLN A 34 -10.37 0.32 2.46
N LEU A 35 -9.17 -0.12 2.10
CA LEU A 35 -8.61 -0.06 0.75
C LEU A 35 -8.11 -1.45 0.32
N PRO A 36 -8.94 -2.26 -0.36
CA PRO A 36 -8.49 -3.54 -0.87
C PRO A 36 -7.34 -3.35 -1.87
N ILE A 37 -6.29 -4.16 -1.70
CA ILE A 37 -5.16 -4.21 -2.63
C ILE A 37 -5.42 -5.20 -3.75
N ALA A 38 -4.86 -4.88 -4.91
CA ALA A 38 -4.70 -5.81 -6.01
C ALA A 38 -3.21 -6.05 -6.25
N ASP A 39 -2.90 -7.23 -6.75
CA ASP A 39 -1.55 -7.56 -7.18
C ASP A 39 -1.38 -7.21 -8.66
N LYS A 40 -0.36 -6.42 -8.98
CA LYS A 40 0.11 -6.22 -10.34
C LYS A 40 1.51 -6.79 -10.45
N TYR A 41 1.70 -7.72 -11.38
CA TYR A 41 3.04 -8.13 -11.77
C TYR A 41 3.66 -6.98 -12.58
N ALA A 42 4.84 -6.51 -12.19
CA ALA A 42 5.67 -5.52 -12.86
C ALA A 42 7.11 -6.04 -12.76
N ALA A 43 7.64 -6.62 -13.84
CA ALA A 43 8.97 -7.24 -13.78
C ALA A 43 10.00 -6.24 -13.23
N LEU A 44 10.72 -6.66 -12.20
CA LEU A 44 11.59 -5.83 -11.38
C LEU A 44 12.67 -5.10 -12.20
N LYS A 45 12.55 -3.78 -12.32
CA LYS A 45 13.67 -2.80 -12.26
C LYS A 45 13.21 -1.34 -12.20
N GLY A 46 12.13 -1.05 -11.46
CA GLY A 46 11.79 0.32 -11.12
C GLY A 46 11.22 1.16 -12.27
N LYS A 47 10.78 0.54 -13.37
CA LYS A 47 9.97 1.23 -14.36
C LYS A 47 8.51 0.91 -14.10
N ASN A 48 7.77 1.90 -13.57
CA ASN A 48 6.30 1.95 -13.46
C ASN A 48 5.56 1.83 -14.82
N ARG A 49 6.26 1.37 -15.85
CA ARG A 49 5.99 1.37 -17.28
C ARG A 49 6.39 0.02 -17.89
N THR A 50 6.32 -1.06 -17.11
CA THR A 50 6.53 -2.41 -17.65
C THR A 50 5.27 -2.85 -18.38
N VAL A 51 5.42 -3.29 -19.63
CA VAL A 51 4.35 -3.75 -20.50
C VAL A 51 4.56 -5.25 -20.75
N PHE A 52 3.53 -6.04 -20.48
CA PHE A 52 3.52 -7.46 -20.82
C PHE A 52 2.92 -7.64 -22.21
N VAL A 53 3.67 -8.28 -23.09
CA VAL A 53 3.24 -8.55 -24.45
C VAL A 53 3.16 -10.05 -24.63
N ALA A 54 1.98 -10.55 -24.98
CA ALA A 54 1.80 -11.97 -25.25
C ALA A 54 2.55 -12.35 -26.53
N GLN A 55 3.41 -13.36 -26.44
CA GLN A 55 4.16 -13.91 -27.56
C GLN A 55 3.28 -14.93 -28.27
N ASP A 56 2.96 -14.63 -29.52
CA ASP A 56 2.16 -15.49 -30.39
C ASP A 56 2.94 -16.80 -30.70
N PRO A 57 2.38 -17.97 -30.34
CA PRO A 57 3.04 -19.26 -30.53
C PRO A 57 3.01 -19.75 -31.99
N HIS A 58 2.25 -19.11 -32.88
CA HIS A 58 2.09 -19.50 -34.29
C HIS A 58 3.01 -18.74 -35.25
N LEU A 59 3.69 -17.68 -34.79
CA LEU A 59 4.69 -17.00 -35.59
C LEU A 59 5.90 -17.90 -35.83
N SER A 60 6.39 -17.91 -37.06
CA SER A 60 7.71 -18.47 -37.35
C SER A 60 8.81 -17.67 -36.63
N ASP A 61 10.00 -18.25 -36.47
CA ASP A 61 11.13 -17.57 -35.82
C ASP A 61 11.46 -16.20 -36.46
N GLU A 62 11.31 -16.10 -37.78
CA GLU A 62 11.57 -14.86 -38.52
C GLU A 62 10.48 -13.81 -38.27
N GLU A 63 9.20 -14.20 -38.34
CA GLU A 63 8.06 -13.33 -38.04
C GLU A 63 8.07 -12.88 -36.57
N GLN A 64 8.45 -13.78 -35.66
CA GLN A 64 8.56 -13.49 -34.25
C GLN A 64 9.66 -12.48 -33.96
N ASN A 65 10.83 -12.59 -34.62
CA ASN A 65 11.90 -11.60 -34.48
C ASN A 65 11.50 -10.22 -35.00
N ILE A 66 10.81 -10.15 -36.15
CA ILE A 66 10.31 -8.88 -36.70
C ILE A 66 9.30 -8.25 -35.73
N TRP A 67 8.32 -9.02 -35.28
CA TRP A 67 7.31 -8.57 -34.33
C TRP A 67 7.94 -8.12 -33.00
N LEU A 68 8.95 -8.84 -32.49
CA LEU A 68 9.67 -8.47 -31.26
C LEU A 68 10.32 -7.08 -31.39
N GLN A 69 10.99 -6.82 -32.53
CA GLN A 69 11.63 -5.54 -32.80
C GLN A 69 10.61 -4.40 -32.91
N GLU A 70 9.46 -4.65 -33.54
CA GLU A 70 8.37 -3.67 -33.64
C GLU A 70 7.81 -3.31 -32.25
N GLN A 71 7.59 -4.30 -31.39
CA GLN A 71 7.12 -4.06 -30.03
C GLN A 71 8.15 -3.32 -29.18
N LEU A 72 9.43 -3.70 -29.28
CA LEU A 72 10.50 -2.99 -28.59
C LEU A 72 10.60 -1.52 -29.04
N ALA A 73 10.55 -1.25 -30.35
CA ALA A 73 10.60 0.10 -30.89
C ALA A 73 9.40 0.96 -30.43
N LEU A 74 8.19 0.39 -30.44
CA LEU A 74 6.96 1.07 -30.00
C LEU A 74 7.02 1.51 -28.53
N HIS A 75 7.60 0.67 -27.68
CA HIS A 75 7.66 0.90 -26.23
C HIS A 75 8.92 1.67 -25.81
N GLU A 76 9.99 1.64 -26.61
CA GLU A 76 11.18 2.48 -26.42
C GLU A 76 10.83 3.97 -26.47
N GLU A 77 9.98 4.40 -27.42
CA GLU A 77 9.49 5.79 -27.51
C GLU A 77 8.80 6.26 -26.23
N ASN A 78 8.17 5.33 -25.49
CA ASN A 78 7.45 5.60 -24.26
C ASN A 78 8.28 5.38 -22.99
N ASN A 79 9.57 5.02 -23.12
CA ASN A 79 10.43 4.58 -22.02
C ASN A 79 9.76 3.45 -21.19
N GLU A 80 9.10 2.55 -21.90
CA GLU A 80 8.45 1.36 -21.37
C GLU A 80 9.41 0.17 -21.43
N GLU A 81 9.31 -0.71 -20.44
CA GLU A 81 10.07 -1.97 -20.39
C GLU A 81 9.16 -3.09 -20.88
N VAL A 82 9.60 -3.86 -21.87
CA VAL A 82 8.75 -4.89 -22.48
C VAL A 82 9.14 -6.26 -21.95
N VAL A 83 8.15 -6.99 -21.45
CA VAL A 83 8.29 -8.39 -21.01
C VAL A 83 7.41 -9.25 -21.89
N PHE A 84 8.03 -10.15 -22.63
CA PHE A 84 7.32 -11.08 -23.49
C PHE A 84 6.88 -12.30 -22.70
N ILE A 85 5.59 -12.64 -22.77
CA ILE A 85 5.01 -13.77 -22.06
C ILE A 85 4.58 -14.83 -23.09
N PRO A 86 5.14 -16.04 -23.05
CA PRO A 86 4.68 -17.14 -23.89
C PRO A 86 3.26 -17.56 -23.46
N ILE A 87 2.32 -17.58 -24.41
CA ILE A 87 0.93 -18.04 -24.19
C ILE A 87 0.67 -19.33 -24.97
N SER A 88 -0.24 -20.17 -24.44
CA SER A 88 -0.54 -21.50 -25.02
C SER A 88 -1.76 -21.53 -25.94
N ASP A 89 -2.67 -20.56 -25.84
CA ASP A 89 -3.95 -20.54 -26.57
C ASP A 89 -4.41 -19.08 -26.81
N GLU A 90 -4.80 -18.76 -28.05
CA GLU A 90 -5.26 -17.43 -28.47
C GLU A 90 -6.67 -17.07 -27.96
N LEU A 91 -7.46 -18.06 -27.51
CA LEU A 91 -8.89 -17.91 -27.22
C LEU A 91 -9.21 -17.69 -25.74
N VAL A 92 -8.22 -17.74 -24.85
CA VAL A 92 -8.43 -17.55 -23.40
C VAL A 92 -8.65 -16.05 -23.14
N PRO A 93 -9.54 -15.65 -22.20
CA PRO A 93 -9.61 -14.27 -21.75
C PRO A 93 -8.23 -13.88 -21.20
N PHE A 94 -7.46 -13.20 -22.05
CA PHE A 94 -5.99 -13.10 -22.06
C PHE A 94 -5.35 -12.81 -20.70
N TRP A 95 -6.08 -12.15 -19.81
CA TRP A 95 -5.53 -11.65 -18.56
C TRP A 95 -5.23 -12.71 -17.51
N ASN A 96 -6.10 -13.70 -17.32
CA ASN A 96 -5.89 -14.65 -16.22
C ASN A 96 -4.68 -15.55 -16.52
N GLU A 97 -4.53 -16.01 -17.75
CA GLU A 97 -3.39 -16.83 -18.15
C GLU A 97 -2.09 -16.01 -18.20
N VAL A 98 -2.11 -14.81 -18.76
CA VAL A 98 -0.93 -13.92 -18.77
C VAL A 98 -0.49 -13.58 -17.35
N MET A 99 -1.42 -13.29 -16.43
CA MET A 99 -1.09 -13.01 -15.03
C MET A 99 -0.59 -14.27 -14.30
N LEU A 100 -1.20 -15.44 -14.52
CA LEU A 100 -0.73 -16.71 -13.94
C LEU A 100 0.67 -17.09 -14.45
N ARG A 101 0.95 -16.85 -15.73
CA ARG A 101 2.27 -17.09 -16.33
C ARG A 101 3.28 -16.04 -15.85
N ALA A 102 2.90 -14.78 -15.70
CA ALA A 102 3.74 -13.74 -15.11
C ALA A 102 4.11 -14.10 -13.66
N GLU A 103 3.13 -14.55 -12.87
CA GLU A 103 3.33 -15.02 -11.50
C GLU A 103 4.30 -16.20 -11.42
N SER A 104 4.13 -17.18 -12.32
CA SER A 104 4.95 -18.39 -12.34
C SER A 104 6.39 -18.12 -12.79
N ASN A 105 6.59 -17.25 -13.79
CA ASN A 105 7.91 -16.99 -14.37
C ASN A 105 8.66 -15.83 -13.69
N TYR A 106 7.93 -14.92 -13.05
CA TYR A 106 8.48 -13.70 -12.46
C TYR A 106 7.84 -13.40 -11.10
N PRO A 107 7.95 -14.30 -10.10
CA PRO A 107 7.30 -14.11 -8.79
C PRO A 107 7.74 -12.82 -8.08
N ASP A 108 9.00 -12.42 -8.26
CA ASP A 108 9.56 -11.20 -7.64
C ASP A 108 9.04 -9.91 -8.29
N SER A 109 8.33 -10.00 -9.41
CA SER A 109 7.72 -8.86 -10.11
C SER A 109 6.48 -8.30 -9.40
N LYS A 110 6.00 -8.96 -8.36
CA LYS A 110 4.74 -8.61 -7.71
C LYS A 110 4.83 -7.27 -6.98
N VAL A 111 4.03 -6.29 -7.42
CA VAL A 111 3.86 -4.99 -6.78
C VAL A 111 2.43 -4.86 -6.28
N GLN A 112 2.30 -4.50 -4.99
CA GLN A 112 1.01 -4.17 -4.40
C GLN A 112 0.52 -2.81 -4.91
N VAL A 113 -0.71 -2.78 -5.41
CA VAL A 113 -1.35 -1.57 -5.93
C VAL A 113 -2.77 -1.45 -5.41
N VAL A 114 -3.33 -0.25 -5.52
CA VAL A 114 -4.75 0.02 -5.28
C VAL A 114 -5.37 0.45 -6.61
N LEU A 115 -6.47 -0.20 -7.02
CA LEU A 115 -7.14 0.14 -8.29
C LEU A 115 -7.78 1.53 -8.22
N LEU A 116 -7.79 2.25 -9.34
CA LEU A 116 -8.34 3.59 -9.46
C LEU A 116 -9.81 3.62 -9.06
N GLU A 117 -10.60 2.62 -9.48
CA GLU A 117 -12.02 2.52 -9.11
C GLU A 117 -12.22 2.43 -7.59
N ILE A 118 -11.32 1.73 -6.88
CA ILE A 118 -11.35 1.60 -5.42
C ILE A 118 -10.99 2.95 -4.79
N VAL A 119 -9.97 3.62 -5.34
CA VAL A 119 -9.57 4.97 -4.89
C VAL A 119 -10.70 5.97 -5.09
N GLU A 120 -11.34 5.99 -6.26
CA GLU A 120 -12.47 6.89 -6.58
C GLU A 120 -13.68 6.61 -5.70
N GLN A 121 -14.03 5.35 -5.48
CA GLN A 121 -15.09 4.97 -4.55
C GLN A 121 -14.77 5.45 -3.13
N PHE A 122 -13.54 5.22 -2.65
CA PHE A 122 -13.11 5.65 -1.33
C PHE A 122 -13.13 7.18 -1.19
N GLU A 123 -12.63 7.91 -2.19
CA GLU A 123 -12.65 9.37 -2.27
C GLU A 123 -14.08 9.91 -2.29
N SER A 124 -15.01 9.23 -2.96
CA SER A 124 -16.42 9.64 -3.01
C SER A 124 -17.14 9.45 -1.66
N LEU A 125 -16.81 8.38 -0.92
CA LEU A 125 -17.45 8.04 0.35
C LEU A 125 -16.90 8.86 1.52
N ASN A 126 -15.59 9.13 1.53
CA ASN A 126 -14.92 9.78 2.65
C ASN A 126 -14.54 11.24 2.33
N GLY A 127 -14.35 11.62 1.07
CA GLY A 127 -13.76 12.91 0.71
C GLY A 127 -12.27 12.97 1.04
N ALA A 128 -11.47 13.55 0.15
CA ALA A 128 -10.00 13.61 0.30
C ALA A 128 -9.52 14.29 1.61
N THR A 129 -10.37 15.08 2.25
CA THR A 129 -10.08 15.81 3.50
C THR A 129 -10.19 14.95 4.77
N GLU A 130 -10.92 13.83 4.75
CA GLU A 130 -11.13 12.98 5.95
C GLU A 130 -9.84 12.26 6.39
N LEU A 131 -8.93 11.93 5.45
CA LEU A 131 -7.70 11.19 5.79
C LEU A 131 -6.73 11.98 6.67
N LYS A 132 -6.61 13.30 6.46
CA LYS A 132 -5.81 14.16 7.35
C LYS A 132 -6.40 14.24 8.76
N LYS A 133 -7.72 14.05 8.92
CA LYS A 133 -8.35 13.99 10.24
C LYS A 133 -8.11 12.65 10.94
N HIS A 134 -7.79 11.59 10.21
CA HIS A 134 -7.66 10.25 10.77
C HIS A 134 -6.58 10.18 11.86
N ARG A 135 -5.38 10.73 11.62
CA ARG A 135 -4.31 10.79 12.64
C ARG A 135 -4.71 11.64 13.85
N THR A 136 -5.38 12.76 13.63
CA THR A 136 -5.91 13.60 14.71
C THR A 136 -6.93 12.83 15.55
N GLN A 137 -7.86 12.11 14.92
CA GLN A 137 -8.85 11.27 15.58
C GLN A 137 -8.17 10.14 16.39
N GLN A 138 -7.14 9.49 15.84
CA GLN A 138 -6.35 8.51 16.60
C GLN A 138 -5.74 9.13 17.87
N HIS A 139 -5.14 10.31 17.76
CA HIS A 139 -4.59 10.99 18.93
C HIS A 139 -5.67 11.34 19.97
N GLU A 140 -6.83 11.82 19.53
CA GLU A 140 -7.97 12.12 20.41
C GLU A 140 -8.46 10.86 21.15
N ILE A 141 -8.58 9.74 20.44
CA ILE A 141 -8.98 8.45 21.02
C ILE A 141 -7.94 7.97 22.03
N ILE A 142 -6.64 8.03 21.70
CA ILE A 142 -5.56 7.67 22.63
C ILE A 142 -5.65 8.52 23.90
N VAL A 143 -5.79 9.83 23.74
CA VAL A 143 -5.93 10.79 24.85
C VAL A 143 -7.16 10.50 25.72
N ALA A 144 -8.30 10.21 25.10
CA ALA A 144 -9.52 9.84 25.81
C ALA A 144 -9.34 8.52 26.58
N THR A 145 -8.67 7.53 25.97
CA THR A 145 -8.39 6.23 26.58
C THR A 145 -7.45 6.37 27.79
N ILE A 146 -6.39 7.18 27.68
CA ILE A 146 -5.48 7.52 28.80
C ILE A 146 -6.28 8.10 29.97
N LYS A 147 -7.17 9.05 29.71
CA LYS A 147 -8.06 9.64 30.72
C LYS A 147 -9.02 8.61 31.32
N GLY A 148 -9.55 7.68 30.53
CA GLY A 148 -10.41 6.60 31.00
C GLY A 148 -9.73 5.67 32.02
N PHE A 149 -8.42 5.50 31.92
CA PHE A 149 -7.62 4.80 32.93
C PHE A 149 -7.27 5.65 34.17
N GLY A 150 -7.65 6.93 34.18
CA GLY A 150 -7.30 7.88 35.25
C GLY A 150 -5.84 8.32 35.22
N TYR A 151 -5.13 8.14 34.11
CA TYR A 151 -3.73 8.53 33.99
C TYR A 151 -3.59 10.01 33.66
N GLU A 152 -2.56 10.64 34.21
CA GLU A 152 -2.14 11.97 33.77
C GLU A 152 -1.48 11.87 32.40
N GLN A 153 -1.94 12.66 31.44
CA GLN A 153 -1.48 12.59 30.05
C GLN A 153 0.05 12.71 29.92
N GLN A 154 0.67 13.54 30.75
CA GLN A 154 2.11 13.79 30.71
C GLN A 154 2.91 12.88 31.66
N ASN A 155 2.24 11.94 32.34
CA ASN A 155 2.85 11.03 33.30
C ASN A 155 2.17 9.65 33.28
N ILE A 156 2.19 8.99 32.12
CA ILE A 156 1.60 7.66 31.96
C ILE A 156 2.51 6.62 32.63
N PRO A 157 1.98 5.78 33.54
CA PRO A 157 2.79 4.82 34.29
C PRO A 157 3.40 3.74 33.40
N TYR A 158 4.44 3.06 33.91
CA TYR A 158 5.04 1.93 33.22
C TYR A 158 4.00 0.84 32.88
N GLY A 159 4.06 0.31 31.66
CA GLY A 159 3.05 -0.62 31.13
C GLY A 159 1.72 0.04 30.74
N GLY A 160 1.52 1.34 31.00
CA GLY A 160 0.32 2.09 30.61
C GLY A 160 0.10 2.11 29.10
N LYS A 161 1.18 2.26 28.30
CA LYS A 161 1.11 2.16 26.84
C LYS A 161 0.47 0.85 26.38
N ALA A 162 0.87 -0.28 26.95
CA ALA A 162 0.35 -1.59 26.57
C ALA A 162 -1.16 -1.74 26.88
N LYS A 163 -1.60 -1.19 28.02
CA LYS A 163 -3.03 -1.17 28.40
C LYS A 163 -3.85 -0.29 27.45
N VAL A 164 -3.35 0.91 27.16
CA VAL A 164 -3.99 1.84 26.21
C VAL A 164 -4.05 1.21 24.82
N LYS A 165 -2.94 0.64 24.33
CA LYS A 165 -2.87 -0.09 23.05
C LYS A 165 -3.95 -1.16 22.93
N LYS A 166 -4.06 -2.00 23.96
CA LYS A 166 -5.06 -3.08 23.99
C LYS A 166 -6.49 -2.56 23.84
N ILE A 167 -6.84 -1.48 24.54
CA ILE A 167 -8.18 -0.88 24.45
C ILE A 167 -8.40 -0.21 23.11
N CYS A 168 -7.44 0.58 22.61
CA CYS A 168 -7.59 1.27 21.33
C CYS A 168 -7.80 0.28 20.17
N ILE A 169 -7.06 -0.83 20.14
CA ILE A 169 -7.22 -1.86 19.10
C ILE A 169 -8.54 -2.62 19.25
N SER A 170 -8.93 -2.95 20.48
CA SER A 170 -10.18 -3.69 20.76
C SER A 170 -11.44 -2.88 20.44
N ASP A 171 -11.49 -1.65 20.93
CA ASP A 171 -12.73 -0.86 20.98
C ASP A 171 -12.86 0.07 19.78
N TYR A 172 -11.75 0.37 19.11
CA TYR A 172 -11.70 1.25 17.93
C TYR A 172 -10.93 0.59 16.76
N PRO A 173 -11.32 -0.62 16.33
CA PRO A 173 -10.57 -1.40 15.32
C PRO A 173 -10.53 -0.72 13.94
N ARG A 174 -11.47 0.18 13.64
CA ARG A 174 -11.45 1.02 12.44
C ARG A 174 -10.24 1.97 12.42
N TYR A 175 -9.84 2.45 13.60
CA TYR A 175 -8.80 3.45 13.77
C TYR A 175 -7.45 2.83 14.14
N PHE A 176 -7.42 1.63 14.72
CA PHE A 176 -6.18 1.06 15.25
C PHE A 176 -5.95 -0.39 14.82
N THR A 177 -4.75 -0.61 14.26
CA THR A 177 -4.05 -1.88 14.20
C THR A 177 -2.87 -1.82 15.17
N ASP A 178 -2.16 -2.94 15.34
CA ASP A 178 -0.98 -2.97 16.20
C ASP A 178 0.09 -1.95 15.74
N ALA A 179 0.37 -1.92 14.44
CA ALA A 179 1.32 -1.00 13.83
C ALA A 179 0.82 0.45 13.83
N SER A 180 -0.44 0.69 13.43
CA SER A 180 -0.94 2.07 13.34
C SER A 180 -1.09 2.73 14.70
N PHE A 181 -1.36 1.96 15.75
CA PHE A 181 -1.28 2.46 17.13
C PHE A 181 0.13 2.92 17.49
N ASP A 182 1.16 2.12 17.19
CA ASP A 182 2.53 2.49 17.55
C ASP A 182 3.01 3.73 16.78
N HIS A 183 2.63 3.85 15.51
CA HIS A 183 2.86 5.08 14.73
C HIS A 183 2.14 6.29 15.33
N ALA A 184 0.84 6.17 15.65
CA ALA A 184 0.07 7.25 16.28
C ALA A 184 0.63 7.62 17.65
N TRP A 185 1.05 6.63 18.42
CA TRP A 185 1.65 6.83 19.73
C TRP A 185 2.94 7.65 19.62
N ASN A 186 3.86 7.24 18.74
CA ASN A 186 5.14 7.93 18.56
C ASN A 186 4.94 9.36 18.03
N ALA A 187 4.06 9.55 17.05
CA ALA A 187 3.69 10.88 16.57
C ALA A 187 3.11 11.76 17.69
N GLY A 188 2.24 11.20 18.53
CA GLY A 188 1.70 11.89 19.70
C GLY A 188 2.74 12.26 20.76
N LEU A 189 3.77 11.43 20.96
CA LEU A 189 4.92 11.74 21.83
C LEU A 189 5.72 12.94 21.30
N ASP A 190 5.99 12.95 19.99
CA ASP A 190 6.74 14.02 19.32
C ASP A 190 5.98 15.36 19.37
N MET A 191 4.66 15.30 19.21
CA MET A 191 3.73 16.43 19.37
C MET A 191 3.48 16.81 20.83
N LYS A 192 4.06 16.09 21.80
CA LYS A 192 3.88 16.30 23.25
C LYS A 192 2.42 16.18 23.73
N LEU A 193 1.58 15.43 23.03
CA LEU A 193 0.18 15.21 23.42
C LEU A 193 0.05 14.39 24.70
N PHE A 194 0.99 13.46 24.90
CA PHE A 194 1.13 12.65 26.10
C PHE A 194 2.58 12.22 26.28
N ARG A 195 2.93 11.70 27.47
CA ARG A 195 4.27 11.20 27.81
C ARG A 195 4.19 10.03 28.78
N THR A 196 5.10 9.09 28.64
CA THR A 196 5.36 8.04 29.62
C THR A 196 6.29 8.54 30.72
N GLU A 197 6.14 8.02 31.93
CA GLU A 197 7.06 8.24 33.05
C GLU A 197 8.52 8.07 32.63
N LYS A 198 9.37 9.04 32.99
CA LYS A 198 10.81 9.00 32.68
C LYS A 198 11.49 7.94 33.55
N HIS A 199 11.86 6.83 32.94
CA HIS A 199 12.58 5.72 33.58
C HIS A 199 14.02 6.06 34.04
N GLN A 200 14.49 7.30 33.86
CA GLN A 200 15.83 7.76 34.26
C GLN A 200 16.08 7.69 35.78
N LEU A 201 15.04 7.48 36.60
CA LEU A 201 15.18 7.27 38.05
C LEU A 201 15.60 5.83 38.43
N TYR A 202 15.42 4.84 37.56
CA TYR A 202 15.69 3.42 37.90
C TYR A 202 16.99 2.85 37.29
N ALA A 203 17.72 3.63 36.49
CA ALA A 203 19.00 3.21 35.92
C ALA A 203 20.22 3.47 36.84
N LYS A 204 20.04 4.12 37.99
CA LYS A 204 21.11 4.43 38.98
C LYS A 204 21.13 3.46 40.18
N GLY A 205 20.76 2.21 39.98
CA GLY A 205 20.60 1.23 41.07
C GLY A 205 21.02 -0.20 40.76
N LYS A 206 21.94 -0.42 39.81
CA LYS A 206 22.68 -1.68 39.68
C LYS A 206 24.15 -1.40 39.44
#